data_AF-A0A0J6E8G0-F1
#
_entry.id   AF-A0A0J6E8G0-F1
#
_cell.length_a   1.000
_cell.length_b   1.000
_cell.length_c   1.000
_cell.angle_alpha   90.00
_cell.angle_beta   90.00
_cell.angle_gamma   90.00
#
_symmetry.space_group_name_H-M   'P 1'
#
loop_
_entity.id
_entity.type
_entity.pdbx_description
1 polymer ?
#
loop_
_entity_poly.entity_id
_entity_poly.type
_entity_poly.pdbx_seq_one_letter_code
_entity_poly.pdbx_strand_id
1 'polypeptide(L)'
;PAAGRGRGPEPGAVHHARLLPTAAALQQAIAAGIPAERLACVRPSRSGWIEAALLSHWGITTVLARQGGGFSEAVWQRLAAERNLNLLLLQRPRPVSPTWGEALPLADLLARLAAWPTSKPCLPEPPHG
;
A
#
# COMPACT_ATOMS: atom_id res chain seq x y z
N PRO A 1 22.95 17.94 -4.01
CA PRO A 1 21.61 17.37 -4.30
C PRO A 1 21.72 16.25 -5.35
N ALA A 2 21.73 15.00 -4.90
CA ALA A 2 21.71 13.81 -5.75
C ALA A 2 20.52 12.95 -5.33
N ALA A 3 19.64 12.69 -6.29
CA ALA A 3 18.50 11.81 -6.15
C ALA A 3 18.96 10.44 -5.61
N GLY A 4 18.23 9.94 -4.59
CA GLY A 4 18.49 8.65 -3.99
C GLY A 4 18.39 7.55 -5.06
N ARG A 5 19.53 6.98 -5.44
CA ARG A 5 19.58 5.73 -6.17
C ARG A 5 18.90 4.68 -5.29
N GLY A 6 17.82 4.08 -5.79
CA GLY A 6 17.21 2.91 -5.19
C GLY A 6 18.29 1.86 -4.97
N ARG A 7 18.52 1.51 -3.71
CA ARG A 7 19.37 0.38 -3.33
C ARG A 7 18.74 -0.86 -3.96
N GLY A 8 19.47 -1.55 -4.84
CA GLY A 8 19.06 -2.84 -5.39
C GLY A 8 18.86 -3.87 -4.27
N PRO A 9 18.17 -4.98 -4.58
CA PRO A 9 17.89 -6.02 -3.58
C PRO A 9 19.18 -6.57 -2.97
N GLU A 10 19.15 -6.81 -1.66
CA GLU A 10 20.23 -7.43 -0.90
C GLU A 10 20.70 -8.75 -1.57
N PRO A 11 21.99 -9.10 -1.50
CA PRO A 11 22.47 -10.35 -2.07
C PRO A 11 21.92 -11.53 -1.25
N GLY A 12 20.80 -12.11 -1.70
CA GLY A 12 20.27 -13.38 -1.16
C GLY A 12 18.75 -13.54 -1.17
N ALA A 13 17.96 -12.45 -1.19
CA ALA A 13 16.50 -12.56 -1.15
C ALA A 13 15.89 -12.58 -2.57
N VAL A 14 15.03 -13.58 -2.84
CA VAL A 14 14.27 -13.67 -4.09
C VAL A 14 12.94 -12.96 -3.92
N HIS A 15 12.77 -11.81 -4.57
CA HIS A 15 11.56 -11.00 -4.43
C HIS A 15 10.48 -11.37 -5.44
N HIS A 16 9.26 -11.48 -4.92
CA HIS A 16 8.01 -11.57 -5.69
C HIS A 16 7.11 -10.42 -5.28
N ALA A 17 6.27 -9.94 -6.20
CA ALA A 17 5.36 -8.84 -5.91
C ALA A 17 3.96 -9.11 -6.43
N ARG A 18 2.98 -8.89 -5.55
CA ARG A 18 1.58 -8.75 -5.92
C ARG A 18 1.24 -7.28 -5.99
N LEU A 19 0.78 -6.83 -7.15
CA LEU A 19 0.46 -5.43 -7.41
C LEU A 19 -0.99 -5.24 -7.81
N LEU A 20 -1.52 -4.04 -7.56
CA LEU A 20 -2.81 -3.64 -8.11
C LEU A 20 -2.73 -3.59 -9.64
N PRO A 21 -3.79 -3.99 -10.36
CA PRO A 21 -3.80 -4.02 -11.82
C PRO A 21 -3.90 -2.59 -12.38
N THR A 22 -2.78 -1.86 -12.33
CA THR A 22 -2.62 -0.49 -12.79
C THR A 22 -1.27 -0.34 -13.48
N ALA A 23 -1.20 0.51 -14.51
CA ALA A 23 0.03 0.77 -15.24
C ALA A 23 1.15 1.28 -14.32
N ALA A 24 0.82 2.20 -13.41
CA ALA A 24 1.79 2.78 -12.46
C ALA A 24 2.43 1.70 -11.57
N ALA A 25 1.64 0.78 -11.01
CA ALA A 25 2.17 -0.28 -10.15
C ALA A 25 3.06 -1.26 -10.93
N LEU A 26 2.71 -1.56 -12.19
CA LEU A 26 3.53 -2.41 -13.05
C LEU A 26 4.87 -1.72 -13.40
N GLN A 27 4.83 -0.44 -13.77
CA GLN A 27 6.03 0.35 -14.06
C GLN A 27 6.97 0.41 -12.85
N GLN A 28 6.43 0.58 -11.63
CA GLN A 28 7.21 0.55 -10.40
C GLN A 28 7.89 -0.79 -10.16
N ALA A 29 7.18 -1.91 -10.42
CA ALA A 29 7.74 -3.25 -10.26
C ALA A 29 8.88 -3.53 -11.26
N ILE A 30 8.71 -3.10 -12.51
CA ILE A 30 9.73 -3.18 -13.56
C ILE A 30 10.95 -2.33 -13.17
N ALA A 31 10.74 -1.10 -12.71
CA ALA A 31 11.81 -0.22 -12.26
C ALA A 31 12.57 -0.77 -11.04
N ALA A 32 11.89 -1.57 -10.20
CA ALA A 32 12.51 -2.30 -9.10
C ALA A 32 13.29 -3.56 -9.53
N GLY A 33 13.29 -3.89 -10.83
CA GLY A 33 14.00 -5.05 -11.37
C GLY A 33 13.34 -6.40 -11.05
N ILE A 34 12.05 -6.42 -10.70
CA ILE A 34 11.34 -7.67 -10.45
C ILE A 34 10.95 -8.30 -11.79
N PRO A 35 11.38 -9.54 -12.10
CA PRO A 35 11.08 -10.19 -13.36
C PRO A 35 9.60 -10.56 -13.46
N ALA A 36 9.06 -10.60 -14.69
CA ALA A 36 7.62 -10.75 -14.94
C ALA A 36 7.03 -12.02 -14.33
N GLU A 37 7.79 -13.11 -14.28
CA GLU A 37 7.41 -14.42 -13.73
C GLU A 37 7.20 -14.38 -12.21
N ARG A 38 7.67 -13.31 -11.55
CA ARG A 38 7.53 -13.08 -10.11
C ARG A 38 6.53 -11.96 -9.79
N LEU A 39 5.74 -11.54 -10.78
CA LEU A 39 4.71 -10.53 -10.64
C LEU A 39 3.31 -11.14 -10.75
N ALA A 40 2.42 -10.71 -9.85
CA ALA A 40 1.00 -11.01 -9.94
C ALA A 40 0.18 -9.72 -9.91
N CYS A 41 -0.50 -9.40 -11.02
CA CYS A 41 -1.38 -8.24 -11.15
C CYS A 41 -2.80 -8.59 -10.67
N VAL A 42 -3.07 -8.46 -9.37
CA VAL A 42 -4.30 -8.98 -8.75
C VAL A 42 -4.86 -8.00 -7.72
N ARG A 43 -6.16 -7.71 -7.79
CA ARG A 43 -6.85 -6.96 -6.71
C ARG A 43 -7.02 -7.83 -5.47
N PRO A 44 -6.81 -7.27 -4.26
CA PRO A 44 -7.03 -7.99 -3.02
C PRO A 44 -8.49 -8.40 -2.89
N SER A 45 -8.71 -9.66 -2.52
CA SER A 45 -10.02 -10.21 -2.18
C SER A 45 -10.09 -10.48 -0.68
N ARG A 46 -11.30 -10.43 -0.08
CA ARG A 46 -11.49 -10.80 1.34
C ARG A 46 -11.19 -12.28 1.61
N SER A 47 -11.38 -13.13 0.61
CA SER A 47 -11.11 -14.56 0.72
C SER A 47 -9.62 -14.89 0.86
N GLY A 48 -8.72 -14.09 0.27
CA GLY A 48 -7.28 -14.36 0.31
C GLY A 48 -6.83 -15.64 -0.41
N TRP A 49 -7.70 -16.29 -1.19
CA TRP A 49 -7.37 -17.57 -1.83
C TRP A 49 -6.29 -17.43 -2.91
N ILE A 50 -6.27 -16.29 -3.62
CA ILE A 50 -5.22 -16.02 -4.61
C ILE A 50 -3.90 -15.79 -3.90
N GLU A 51 -3.88 -14.98 -2.83
CA GLU A 51 -2.70 -14.79 -2.00
C GLU A 51 -2.17 -16.13 -1.47
N ALA A 52 -3.03 -17.01 -0.97
CA ALA A 52 -2.64 -18.36 -0.54
C ALA A 52 -2.01 -19.19 -1.68
N ALA A 53 -2.62 -19.16 -2.87
CA ALA A 53 -2.09 -19.89 -4.04
C ALA A 53 -0.73 -19.34 -4.49
N LEU A 54 -0.55 -18.02 -4.49
CA LEU A 54 0.73 -17.37 -4.83
C LEU A 54 1.81 -17.71 -3.81
N LEU A 55 1.49 -17.71 -2.51
CA LEU A 55 2.43 -18.10 -1.46
C LEU A 55 2.94 -19.53 -1.67
N SER A 56 2.06 -20.48 -1.98
CA SER A 56 2.43 -21.87 -2.25
C SER A 56 3.19 -22.02 -3.58
N HIS A 57 2.73 -21.36 -4.64
CA HIS A 57 3.34 -21.44 -5.96
C HIS A 57 4.78 -20.91 -5.98
N TRP A 58 5.05 -19.85 -5.23
CA TRP A 58 6.36 -19.20 -5.17
C TRP A 58 7.23 -19.64 -3.98
N GLY A 59 6.72 -20.50 -3.09
CA GLY A 59 7.46 -20.93 -1.91
C GLY A 59 7.82 -19.78 -0.96
N ILE A 60 6.91 -18.81 -0.80
CA ILE A 60 7.17 -17.62 0.02
C ILE A 60 7.21 -18.00 1.50
N THR A 61 8.24 -17.54 2.20
CA THR A 61 8.41 -17.72 3.65
C THR A 61 8.22 -16.43 4.44
N THR A 62 8.36 -15.28 3.78
CA THR A 62 8.25 -13.94 4.40
C THR A 62 7.39 -13.03 3.53
N VAL A 63 6.44 -12.35 4.16
CA VAL A 63 5.56 -11.35 3.53
C VAL A 63 5.88 -9.98 4.08
N LEU A 64 6.15 -9.02 3.19
CA LEU A 64 6.26 -7.60 3.52
C LEU A 64 4.98 -6.88 3.06
N ALA A 65 4.28 -6.22 3.98
CA ALA A 65 3.07 -5.47 3.66
C ALA A 65 3.04 -4.12 4.40
N ARG A 66 2.31 -3.14 3.86
CA ARG A 66 2.07 -1.86 4.55
C ARG A 66 1.01 -2.03 5.62
N GLN A 67 1.25 -1.48 6.81
CA GLN A 67 0.24 -1.36 7.86
C GLN A 67 -0.88 -0.41 7.40
N GLY A 68 -2.06 -0.99 7.18
CA GLY A 68 -3.24 -0.33 6.64
C GLY A 68 -4.44 -0.34 7.59
N GLY A 69 -4.53 -1.32 8.50
CA GLY A 69 -5.66 -1.54 9.40
C GLY A 69 -6.94 -2.03 8.72
N GLY A 70 -6.88 -2.38 7.42
CA GLY A 70 -8.03 -2.79 6.62
C GLY A 70 -8.06 -4.30 6.34
N PHE A 71 -9.03 -4.72 5.52
CA PHE A 71 -9.22 -6.15 5.22
C PHE A 71 -7.98 -6.82 4.60
N SER A 72 -7.18 -6.10 3.81
CA SER A 72 -5.96 -6.66 3.22
C SER A 72 -4.93 -7.02 4.28
N GLU A 73 -4.82 -6.23 5.36
CA GLU A 73 -3.93 -6.55 6.48
C GLU A 73 -4.45 -7.76 7.25
N ALA A 74 -5.75 -7.82 7.54
CA ALA A 74 -6.38 -8.97 8.20
C ALA A 74 -6.17 -10.27 7.40
N VAL A 75 -6.25 -10.22 6.07
CA VAL A 75 -5.93 -11.36 5.19
C VAL A 75 -4.48 -11.81 5.38
N TRP A 76 -3.51 -10.88 5.40
CA TRP A 76 -2.11 -11.22 5.59
C TRP A 76 -1.81 -11.79 6.98
N GLN A 77 -2.40 -11.22 8.03
CA GLN A 77 -2.26 -11.73 9.40
C GLN A 77 -2.80 -13.16 9.51
N ARG A 78 -3.99 -13.41 8.95
CA ARG A 78 -4.58 -14.75 8.90
C ARG A 78 -3.71 -15.74 8.13
N LEU A 79 -3.30 -15.40 6.90
CA LEU A 79 -2.48 -16.29 6.07
C LEU A 79 -1.11 -16.57 6.70
N ALA A 80 -0.52 -15.58 7.36
CA ALA A 80 0.75 -15.76 8.06
C ALA A 80 0.61 -16.73 9.25
N ALA A 81 -0.46 -16.60 10.02
CA ALA A 81 -0.77 -17.51 11.13
C ALA A 81 -1.06 -18.95 10.63
N GLU A 82 -1.90 -19.10 9.60
CA GLU A 82 -2.27 -20.40 9.03
C GLU A 82 -1.08 -21.16 8.41
N ARG A 83 -0.06 -20.43 7.93
CA ARG A 83 1.03 -20.99 7.12
C ARG A 83 2.41 -20.85 7.76
N ASN A 84 2.47 -20.38 9.01
CA ASN A 84 3.72 -20.13 9.74
C ASN A 84 4.71 -19.25 8.95
N LEU A 85 4.21 -18.16 8.37
CA LEU A 85 5.02 -17.21 7.60
C LEU A 85 5.50 -16.07 8.49
N ASN A 86 6.68 -15.53 8.18
CA ASN A 86 7.13 -14.28 8.79
C ASN A 86 6.40 -13.10 8.14
N LEU A 87 5.59 -12.37 8.91
CA LEU A 87 4.87 -11.18 8.45
C LEU A 87 5.56 -9.91 8.96
N LEU A 88 6.13 -9.14 8.04
CA LEU A 88 6.73 -7.84 8.30
C LEU A 88 5.74 -6.74 7.89
N LEU A 89 5.22 -5.99 8.86
CA LEU A 89 4.34 -4.85 8.63
C LEU A 89 5.14 -3.54 8.66
N LEU A 90 5.21 -2.86 7.51
CA LEU A 90 5.77 -1.52 7.42
C LEU A 90 4.84 -0.55 8.12
N GLN A 91 5.33 0.04 9.21
CA GLN A 91 4.58 1.03 9.98
C GLN A 91 4.18 2.21 9.08
N ARG A 92 2.96 2.70 9.31
CA ARG A 92 2.52 3.94 8.67
C ARG A 92 3.43 5.08 9.15
N PRO A 93 3.96 5.92 8.25
CA PRO A 93 4.70 7.11 8.65
C PRO A 93 3.86 7.94 9.62
N ARG A 94 4.46 8.37 10.74
CA ARG A 94 3.77 9.26 11.67
C ARG A 94 3.45 10.56 10.94
N PRO A 95 2.22 11.07 11.07
CA PRO A 95 1.87 12.33 10.45
C PRO A 95 2.71 13.47 11.02
N VAL A 96 3.06 14.41 10.15
CA VAL A 96 3.91 15.57 10.45
C VAL A 96 3.20 16.61 11.32
N SER A 97 1.89 16.48 11.50
CA SER A 97 1.05 17.35 12.29
C SER A 97 0.04 16.51 13.08
N PRO A 98 -0.25 16.86 14.35
CA PRO A 98 -1.17 16.10 15.20
C PRO A 98 -2.61 16.07 14.66
N THR A 99 -3.00 17.00 13.80
CA THR A 99 -4.36 17.05 13.22
C THR A 99 -4.52 16.22 11.95
N TRP A 100 -3.43 15.85 11.28
CA TRP A 100 -3.46 15.02 10.08
C TRP A 100 -3.32 13.56 10.50
N GLY A 101 -4.30 12.71 10.22
CA GLY A 101 -4.17 11.26 10.44
C GLY A 101 -4.81 10.70 11.72
N GLU A 102 -5.53 11.51 12.50
CA GLU A 102 -6.48 10.98 13.48
C GLU A 102 -7.65 10.31 12.76
N ALA A 103 -7.94 9.06 13.13
CA ALA A 103 -9.06 8.33 12.56
C ALA A 103 -10.37 8.91 13.13
N LEU A 104 -11.14 9.58 12.28
CA LEU A 104 -12.47 10.03 12.65
C LEU A 104 -13.45 8.85 12.60
N PRO A 105 -14.27 8.63 13.65
CA PRO A 105 -15.44 7.78 13.54
C PRO A 105 -16.29 8.20 12.32
N LEU A 106 -16.96 7.22 11.69
CA LEU A 106 -17.75 7.50 10.49
C LEU A 106 -18.79 8.60 10.74
N ALA A 107 -19.45 8.60 11.89
CA ALA A 107 -20.42 9.63 12.25
C ALA A 107 -19.80 11.04 12.25
N ASP A 108 -18.62 11.20 12.85
CA ASP A 108 -17.93 12.49 12.93
C ASP A 108 -17.39 12.93 11.57
N LEU A 109 -16.92 11.98 10.76
CA LEU A 109 -16.54 12.24 9.37
C LEU A 109 -17.75 12.75 8.57
N LEU A 110 -18.90 12.10 8.69
CA LEU A 110 -20.12 12.50 7.99
C LEU A 110 -20.60 13.88 8.46
N ALA A 111 -20.55 14.16 9.77
CA ALA A 111 -20.89 15.47 10.32
C ALA A 111 -19.97 16.57 9.76
N ARG A 112 -18.65 16.32 9.67
CA ARG A 112 -17.68 17.25 9.06
C ARG A 112 -17.90 17.45 7.58
N LEU A 113 -18.21 16.39 6.83
CA LEU A 113 -18.50 16.48 5.39
C LEU A 113 -19.80 17.23 5.13
N ALA A 114 -20.82 17.05 5.97
CA ALA A 114 -22.07 17.81 5.89
C ALA A 114 -21.86 19.30 6.15
N ALA A 115 -20.92 19.66 7.03
CA ALA A 115 -20.52 21.05 7.30
C ALA A 115 -19.49 21.60 6.30
N TRP A 116 -19.06 20.81 5.31
CA TRP A 116 -18.01 21.23 4.38
C TRP A 116 -18.54 22.31 3.42
N PRO A 117 -17.88 23.49 3.33
CA PRO A 117 -18.33 24.54 2.44
C PRO A 117 -18.26 24.06 0.98
N THR A 118 -19.40 24.07 0.29
CA THR A 118 -19.52 23.66 -1.13
C THR A 118 -19.00 24.71 -2.11
N SER A 119 -18.67 25.91 -1.63
CA SER A 119 -18.08 26.97 -2.43
C SER A 119 -16.59 26.75 -2.64
N LYS A 120 -16.18 26.68 -3.91
CA LYS A 120 -14.78 26.76 -4.36
C LYS A 120 -14.14 28.00 -3.70
N PRO A 121 -12.99 27.90 -3.00
CA PRO A 121 -12.28 29.09 -2.57
C PRO A 121 -11.96 29.91 -3.82
N CYS A 122 -12.51 31.12 -3.89
CA CYS A 122 -12.18 32.06 -4.95
C CYS A 122 -10.71 32.43 -4.73
N LEU A 123 -9.82 31.91 -5.57
CA LEU A 123 -8.44 32.41 -5.60
C LEU A 123 -8.53 33.90 -5.97
N PRO A 124 -7.83 34.80 -5.25
CA PRO A 124 -7.77 36.18 -5.67
C PRO A 124 -7.17 36.24 -7.08
N GLU A 125 -7.85 36.95 -7.99
CA GLU A 125 -7.35 37.24 -9.33
C GLU A 125 -5.95 37.88 -9.19
N PRO A 126 -4.95 37.44 -9.98
CA PRO A 126 -3.63 38.07 -9.95
C PRO A 126 -3.78 39.55 -10.31
N PRO A 127 -3.06 40.47 -9.63
CA PRO A 127 -3.12 41.88 -9.97
C PRO A 127 -2.66 42.06 -11.43
N HIS A 128 -3.50 42.69 -12.24
CA HIS A 128 -3.09 43.18 -13.55
C HIS A 128 -2.09 44.32 -13.33
N GLY A 129 -0.81 44.04 -13.56
CA GLY A 129 0.30 44.98 -13.57
C GLY A 129 1.27 44.61 -14.67
#